data_AF-K2LSN0-F1
#
_entry.id   AF-K2LSN0-F1
#
_cell.length_a   1.000
_cell.length_b   1.000
_cell.length_c   1.000
_cell.angle_alpha   90.00
_cell.angle_beta   90.00
_cell.angle_gamma   90.00
#
_symmetry.space_group_name_H-M   'P 1'
#
loop_
_entity.id
_entity.type
_entity.pdbx_description
1 polymer ?
#
loop_
_entity_poly.entity_id
_entity_poly.type
_entity_poly.pdbx_seq_one_letter_code
_entity_poly.pdbx_strand_id
1 'polypeptide(L)'
;MARDERRGRPPLHRGAARIPLTLEGEFKALVDEKAAVIAHWMRAGKLKPSDPYHFIFAIWATTQHYADFDVQERAVLGDRRGGEGRFEDAARFLEGLCLG
;
A
#
# COMPACT_ATOMS: atom_id res chain seq x y z
N MET A 1 -5.62 -43.93 -12.82
CA MET A 1 -6.62 -42.87 -13.04
C MET A 1 -7.54 -42.87 -11.83
N ALA A 2 -7.81 -41.80 -11.10
CA ALA A 2 -7.80 -40.38 -11.42
C ALA A 2 -7.14 -39.55 -10.30
N ARG A 3 -6.42 -38.50 -10.69
CA ARG A 3 -6.04 -37.37 -9.84
C ARG A 3 -7.10 -36.30 -10.06
N ASP A 4 -7.65 -35.71 -9.00
CA ASP A 4 -8.38 -34.43 -9.11
C ASP A 4 -8.31 -33.61 -7.81
N GLU A 5 -7.20 -32.89 -7.71
CA GLU A 5 -7.10 -31.43 -7.48
C GLU A 5 -7.94 -30.71 -6.42
N ARG A 6 -8.08 -31.25 -5.19
CA ARG A 6 -8.28 -30.35 -4.01
C ARG A 6 -6.96 -29.74 -3.54
N ARG A 7 -6.27 -29.05 -4.46
CA ARG A 7 -5.07 -28.25 -4.18
C ARG A 7 -5.51 -26.96 -3.49
N GLY A 8 -5.03 -26.77 -2.26
CA GLY A 8 -5.50 -25.74 -1.34
C GLY A 8 -5.41 -24.31 -1.88
N ARG A 9 -6.42 -23.50 -1.54
CA ARG A 9 -6.26 -22.04 -1.50
C ARG A 9 -5.39 -21.73 -0.28
N PRO A 10 -4.16 -21.22 -0.42
CA PRO A 10 -3.43 -20.74 0.74
C PRO A 10 -4.20 -19.53 1.33
N PRO A 11 -4.18 -19.33 2.65
CA PRO A 11 -4.87 -18.20 3.26
C PRO A 11 -4.35 -16.88 2.68
N LEU A 12 -5.28 -16.03 2.23
CA LEU A 12 -5.09 -14.67 1.69
C LEU A 12 -4.63 -13.70 2.79
N HIS A 13 -3.64 -14.07 3.59
CA HIS A 13 -3.09 -13.26 4.68
C HIS A 13 -1.71 -13.80 5.04
N ARG A 14 -0.74 -13.62 4.15
CA ARG A 14 0.66 -13.49 4.56
C ARG A 14 1.16 -12.09 4.20
N GLY A 15 0.54 -11.10 4.84
CA GLY A 15 1.07 -9.72 4.88
C GLY A 15 2.34 -9.57 5.73
N ALA A 16 2.80 -10.66 6.36
CA ALA A 16 4.12 -10.72 6.97
C ALA A 16 4.65 -12.13 6.74
N ALA A 17 5.36 -12.35 5.62
CA ALA A 17 6.47 -13.29 5.69
C ALA A 17 7.28 -12.87 6.93
N ARG A 18 7.49 -13.78 7.89
CA ARG A 18 8.29 -13.50 9.10
C ARG A 18 9.53 -12.75 8.63
N ILE A 19 9.57 -11.43 8.86
CA ILE A 19 10.73 -10.64 8.52
C ILE A 19 11.80 -11.20 9.44
N PRO A 20 12.84 -11.90 8.94
CA PRO A 20 13.89 -12.38 9.82
C PRO A 20 14.40 -11.19 10.64
N LEU A 21 14.57 -11.36 11.95
CA LEU A 21 14.99 -10.31 12.90
C LEU A 21 16.20 -9.50 12.42
N THR A 22 17.05 -10.10 11.59
CA THR A 22 18.17 -9.44 10.90
C THR A 22 17.76 -8.27 10.00
N LEU A 23 16.59 -8.34 9.37
CA LEU A 23 16.04 -7.27 8.55
C LEU A 23 15.39 -6.16 9.37
N GLU A 24 14.98 -6.40 10.63
CA GLU A 24 14.24 -5.40 11.41
C GLU A 24 15.08 -4.14 11.66
N GLY A 25 16.38 -4.29 11.93
CA GLY A 25 17.30 -3.18 12.18
C GLY A 25 17.61 -2.36 10.93
N GLU A 26 18.00 -3.02 9.84
CA GLU A 26 18.32 -2.36 8.57
C GLU A 26 17.09 -1.74 7.93
N PHE A 27 15.94 -2.43 8.00
CA PHE A 27 14.67 -1.91 7.50
C PHE A 27 14.22 -0.69 8.29
N LYS A 28 14.29 -0.73 9.62
CA LYS A 28 13.96 0.44 10.43
C LYS A 28 14.89 1.61 10.14
N ALA A 29 16.20 1.38 9.99
CA ALA A 29 17.14 2.45 9.63
C ALA A 29 16.77 3.10 8.28
N LEU A 30 16.38 2.30 7.29
CA LEU A 30 15.93 2.82 5.99
C LEU A 30 14.64 3.64 6.14
N VAL A 31 13.66 3.15 6.90
CA VAL A 31 12.40 3.87 7.15
C VAL A 31 12.66 5.19 7.87
N ASP A 32 13.52 5.20 8.87
CA ASP A 32 13.89 6.39 9.63
C ASP A 32 14.55 7.44 8.71
N GLU A 33 15.43 7.01 7.79
CA GLU A 33 16.05 7.89 6.79
C GLU A 33 14.99 8.54 5.88
N LYS A 34 14.04 7.75 5.35
CA LYS A 34 12.98 8.29 4.48
C LYS A 34 11.99 9.15 5.25
N ALA A 35 11.67 8.80 6.49
CA ALA A 35 10.83 9.60 7.36
C ALA A 35 11.45 10.99 7.59
N ALA A 36 12.77 11.08 7.75
CA ALA A 36 13.47 12.36 7.89
C ALA A 36 13.36 13.24 6.64
N VAL A 37 13.47 12.65 5.44
CA VAL A 37 13.27 13.36 4.16
C VAL A 37 11.84 13.87 4.02
N ILE A 38 10.85 13.03 4.31
CA ILE A 38 9.43 13.38 4.26
C ILE A 38 9.13 14.52 5.25
N ALA A 39 9.62 14.42 6.48
CA ALA A 39 9.46 15.46 7.48
C ALA A 39 10.10 16.79 7.04
N HIS A 40 11.23 16.74 6.33
CA HIS A 40 11.83 17.94 5.73
C HIS A 40 10.92 18.56 4.67
N TRP A 41 10.32 17.76 3.78
CA TRP A 41 9.37 18.27 2.78
C TRP A 41 8.10 18.86 3.41
N MET A 42 7.59 18.25 4.48
CA MET A 42 6.47 18.80 5.25
C MET A 42 6.82 20.16 5.86
N ARG A 43 8.00 20.30 6.49
CA ARG A 43 8.47 21.59 7.03
C ARG A 43 8.70 22.64 5.93
N ALA A 44 9.07 22.22 4.74
CA ALA A 44 9.21 23.08 3.56
C ALA A 44 7.88 23.43 2.89
N GLY A 45 6.73 22.97 3.41
CA GLY A 45 5.41 23.23 2.84
C GLY A 45 5.13 22.48 1.53
N LYS A 46 5.91 21.45 1.21
CA LYS A 46 5.74 20.64 -0.02
C LYS A 46 4.77 19.48 0.16
N LEU A 47 4.46 19.12 1.39
CA LEU A 47 3.51 18.08 1.78
C LEU A 47 2.65 18.62 2.93
N LYS A 48 1.43 18.09 3.07
CA LYS A 48 0.61 18.37 4.25
C LYS A 48 1.33 17.96 5.55
N PRO A 49 1.27 18.80 6.60
CA PRO A 49 1.79 18.43 7.91
C PRO A 49 1.09 17.18 8.46
N SER A 50 1.86 16.11 8.67
CA SER A 50 1.40 14.86 9.31
C SER A 50 2.60 14.11 9.90
N ASP A 51 2.37 12.91 10.45
CA ASP A 51 3.45 12.04 10.91
C ASP A 51 4.10 11.29 9.71
N PRO A 52 5.42 11.36 9.52
CA PRO A 52 6.09 10.79 8.35
C PRO A 52 6.09 9.25 8.33
N TYR A 53 6.01 8.57 9.48
CA TYR A 53 5.90 7.11 9.50
C TYR A 53 4.52 6.67 9.06
N HIS A 54 3.47 7.30 9.59
CA HIS A 54 2.11 7.04 9.16
C HIS A 54 1.88 7.39 7.69
N PHE A 55 2.58 8.39 7.16
CA PHE A 55 2.58 8.69 5.73
C PHE A 55 3.14 7.54 4.89
N ILE A 56 4.30 6.99 5.29
CA ILE A 56 4.89 5.81 4.63
C ILE A 56 3.93 4.61 4.70
N PHE A 57 3.36 4.35 5.88
CA PHE A 57 2.41 3.25 6.05
C PHE A 57 1.15 3.42 5.21
N ALA A 58 0.65 4.64 5.05
CA ALA A 58 -0.49 4.93 4.19
C ALA A 58 -0.18 4.60 2.73
N ILE A 59 1.00 5.00 2.21
CA ILE A 59 1.42 4.66 0.85
C ILE A 59 1.47 3.13 0.65
N TRP A 60 2.09 2.40 1.59
CA TRP A 60 2.17 0.94 1.50
C TRP A 60 0.79 0.30 1.57
N ALA A 61 -0.03 0.70 2.54
CA ALA A 61 -1.37 0.16 2.71
C ALA A 61 -2.22 0.38 1.44
N THR A 62 -2.19 1.58 0.86
CA THR A 62 -2.97 1.85 -0.34
C THR A 62 -2.44 1.08 -1.55
N THR A 63 -1.14 1.09 -1.81
CA THR A 63 -0.57 0.35 -2.95
C THR A 63 -0.78 -1.16 -2.84
N GLN A 64 -0.62 -1.74 -1.64
CA GLN A 64 -0.95 -3.14 -1.38
C GLN A 64 -2.45 -3.42 -1.52
N HIS A 65 -3.32 -2.50 -1.11
CA HIS A 65 -4.76 -2.66 -1.26
C HIS A 65 -5.16 -2.85 -2.74
N TYR A 66 -4.63 -2.02 -3.63
CA TYR A 66 -4.87 -2.13 -5.08
C TYR A 66 -4.31 -3.41 -5.70
N ALA A 67 -3.23 -3.97 -5.13
CA ALA A 67 -2.65 -5.24 -5.59
C ALA A 67 -3.42 -6.47 -5.07
N ASP A 68 -3.78 -6.48 -3.78
CA ASP A 68 -4.32 -7.66 -3.11
C ASP A 68 -5.85 -7.78 -3.24
N PHE A 69 -6.54 -6.66 -3.47
CA PHE A 69 -8.01 -6.58 -3.41
C PHE A 69 -8.68 -6.18 -4.73
N ASP A 70 -7.98 -6.28 -5.86
CA ASP A 70 -8.48 -5.91 -7.21
C ASP A 70 -9.91 -6.39 -7.50
N VAL A 71 -10.18 -7.69 -7.28
CA VAL A 71 -11.50 -8.27 -7.54
C VAL A 71 -12.60 -7.70 -6.62
N GLN A 72 -12.28 -7.46 -5.34
CA GLN A 72 -13.24 -6.92 -4.38
C GLN A 72 -13.50 -5.44 -4.65
N GLU A 73 -12.46 -4.68 -4.99
CA GLU A 73 -12.57 -3.27 -5.33
C GLU A 73 -13.45 -3.07 -6.56
N ARG A 74 -13.24 -3.86 -7.62
CA ARG A 74 -14.07 -3.81 -8.83
C ARG A 74 -15.54 -4.13 -8.54
N ALA A 75 -15.79 -5.09 -7.65
CA ALA A 75 -17.15 -5.42 -7.22
C ALA A 75 -17.82 -4.26 -6.44
N VAL A 76 -17.07 -3.53 -5.62
CA VAL A 76 -17.59 -2.36 -4.86
C VAL A 76 -17.80 -1.15 -5.77
N LEU A 77 -16.86 -0.86 -6.67
CA LEU A 77 -16.92 0.29 -7.58
C LEU A 77 -17.95 0.10 -8.71
N GLY A 78 -18.27 -1.15 -9.04
CA GLY A 78 -19.17 -1.52 -10.14
C GLY A 78 -18.63 -1.14 -11.51
N ASP A 79 -19.37 -1.47 -12.57
CA ASP A 79 -18.89 -1.41 -13.96
C ASP A 79 -18.45 0.00 -14.43
N ARG A 80 -19.01 1.06 -13.83
CA ARG A 80 -18.68 2.44 -14.21
C ARG A 80 -17.36 2.97 -13.65
N ARG A 81 -16.90 2.43 -12.51
CA ARG A 81 -15.69 2.93 -11.81
C ARG A 81 -14.66 1.84 -11.54
N GLY A 82 -15.00 0.57 -11.72
CA GLY A 82 -14.10 -0.58 -11.58
C GLY A 82 -13.38 -0.99 -12.87
N GLY A 83 -13.43 -0.15 -13.91
CA GLY A 83 -12.70 -0.33 -15.17
C GLY A 83 -11.22 0.09 -15.06
N GLU A 84 -10.51 0.21 -16.18
CA GLU A 84 -9.07 0.51 -16.21
C GLU A 84 -8.68 1.86 -15.57
N GLY A 85 -9.56 2.87 -15.65
CA GLY A 85 -9.32 4.21 -15.10
C GLY A 85 -9.29 4.31 -13.56
N ARG A 86 -9.60 3.23 -12.84
CA ARG A 86 -9.65 3.24 -11.37
C ARG A 86 -8.31 3.51 -10.69
N PHE A 87 -7.20 3.11 -11.32
CA PHE A 87 -5.87 3.42 -10.80
C PHE A 87 -5.53 4.90 -10.93
N GLU A 88 -6.01 5.57 -11.99
CA GLU A 88 -5.84 7.00 -12.19
C GLU A 88 -6.73 7.82 -11.23
N ASP A 89 -7.94 7.33 -10.95
CA ASP A 89 -8.80 7.90 -9.91
C ASP A 89 -8.15 7.77 -8.53
N ALA A 90 -7.57 6.61 -8.22
CA ALA A 90 -6.83 6.36 -6.98
C ALA A 90 -5.61 7.27 -6.83
N ALA A 91 -4.82 7.42 -7.90
CA ALA A 91 -3.66 8.30 -7.92
C ALA A 91 -4.07 9.76 -7.65
N ARG A 92 -5.11 10.27 -8.32
CA ARG A 92 -5.64 11.62 -8.09
C ARG A 92 -6.15 11.80 -6.66
N PHE A 93 -6.82 10.80 -6.10
CA PHE A 93 -7.28 10.85 -4.71
C PHE A 93 -6.09 10.95 -3.73
N LEU A 94 -5.06 10.13 -3.93
CA LEU A 94 -3.85 10.14 -3.10
C LEU A 94 -3.08 11.46 -3.24
N GLU A 95 -2.95 12.00 -4.44
CA GLU A 95 -2.34 13.32 -4.66
C GLU A 95 -3.06 14.42 -3.86
N GLY A 96 -4.39 14.48 -3.93
CA GLY A 96 -5.16 15.46 -3.14
C GLY A 96 -5.04 15.26 -1.63
N LEU A 97 -4.97 14.00 -1.18
CA LEU A 97 -4.76 13.67 0.22
C LEU A 97 -3.37 14.11 0.72
N CYS A 98 -2.32 13.97 -0.09
CA CYS A 98 -0.94 14.26 0.29
C CYS A 98 -0.54 15.72 0.07
N LEU A 99 -1.06 16.38 -0.97
CA LEU A 99 -0.56 17.66 -1.48
C LEU A 99 -1.51 18.86 -1.31
N GLY A 100 -2.82 18.63 -1.14
CA GLY A 100 -3.82 19.71 -1.15
C GLY A 100 -4.08 20.37 0.20
#